data_AF-E4UDJ1-F1
#
_entry.id   AF-E4UDJ1-F1
#
_cell.length_a   1.000
_cell.length_b   1.000
_cell.length_c   1.000
_cell.angle_alpha   90.00
_cell.angle_beta   90.00
_cell.angle_gamma   90.00
#
_symmetry.space_group_name_H-M   'P 1'
#
loop_
_entity.id
_entity.type
_entity.pdbx_description
1 polymer ?
#
loop_
_entity_poly.entity_id
_entity_poly.type
_entity_poly.pdbx_seq_one_letter_code
_entity_poly.pdbx_strand_id
1 'polypeptide(L)'
;MVAISFVFMAKNHMNEKGVARTDSCINTKEEISSKVRAPRLYRVLLVNDDYTPMEFVIHVLQKFFHKDHESSKSIMLKIHHQGIGECGVYAYEIAEMKVNQVMNYSRQNQHPLQCIMEHK
;
A
#
# COMPACT_ATOMS: atom_id res chain seq x y z
N MET A 1 -29.84 -6.31 -2.44
CA MET A 1 -29.13 -5.96 -3.69
C MET A 1 -28.57 -4.56 -3.55
N VAL A 2 -27.25 -4.42 -3.37
CA VAL A 2 -26.54 -3.18 -3.64
C VAL A 2 -25.25 -3.58 -4.34
N ALA A 3 -25.10 -3.10 -5.57
CA ALA A 3 -23.95 -3.28 -6.43
C ALA A 3 -23.06 -2.05 -6.30
N ILE A 4 -21.76 -2.24 -6.07
CA ILE A 4 -20.68 -1.27 -6.32
C ILE A 4 -19.46 -2.13 -6.72
N SER A 5 -19.28 -2.43 -7.99
CA SER A 5 -18.49 -1.68 -9.00
C SER A 5 -17.03 -2.12 -9.06
N PHE A 6 -16.73 -2.87 -10.12
CA PHE A 6 -15.55 -2.79 -10.98
C PHE A 6 -14.23 -2.34 -10.33
N VAL A 7 -13.34 -3.31 -10.09
CA VAL A 7 -11.90 -3.07 -10.22
C VAL A 7 -11.49 -3.55 -11.61
N PHE A 8 -11.35 -2.57 -12.50
CA PHE A 8 -10.82 -2.68 -13.84
C PHE A 8 -9.32 -2.33 -13.82
N MET A 9 -8.58 -3.01 -14.71
CA MET A 9 -7.23 -2.68 -15.23
C MET A 9 -6.04 -2.80 -14.26
N ALA A 10 -4.86 -3.27 -14.67
CA ALA A 10 -4.35 -3.59 -16.00
C ALA A 10 -3.20 -4.61 -15.89
N LYS A 11 -3.21 -5.62 -16.77
CA LYS A 11 -1.98 -6.25 -17.26
C LYS A 11 -1.17 -5.16 -17.97
N ASN A 12 0.12 -5.05 -17.70
CA ASN A 12 1.03 -4.40 -18.65
C ASN A 12 2.17 -5.36 -19.02
N HIS A 13 2.25 -5.53 -20.33
CA HIS A 13 3.13 -6.40 -21.09
C HIS A 13 4.61 -6.00 -20.94
N MET A 14 5.46 -7.01 -20.84
CA MET A 14 6.86 -6.95 -21.24
C MET A 14 6.91 -6.56 -22.73
N ASN A 15 7.77 -5.60 -23.09
CA ASN A 15 8.17 -5.37 -24.46
C ASN A 15 9.70 -5.40 -24.54
N GLU A 16 10.22 -6.51 -25.07
CA GLU A 16 11.57 -6.62 -25.60
C GLU A 16 11.56 -6.23 -27.09
N LYS A 17 12.55 -5.43 -27.51
CA LYS A 17 13.54 -5.72 -28.59
C LYS A 17 14.00 -4.45 -29.31
N GLY A 18 15.32 -4.40 -29.57
CA GLY A 18 15.90 -3.49 -30.55
C GLY A 18 17.40 -3.25 -30.35
N VAL A 19 18.24 -4.23 -30.68
CA VAL A 19 19.71 -4.09 -30.78
C VAL A 19 20.06 -3.40 -32.10
N ALA A 20 20.85 -2.32 -32.05
CA ALA A 20 21.63 -1.83 -33.19
C ALA A 20 23.02 -1.41 -32.70
N ARG A 21 24.06 -2.05 -33.26
CA ARG A 21 25.47 -1.68 -33.09
C ARG A 21 25.82 -0.62 -34.13
N THR A 22 26.54 0.42 -33.71
CA THR A 22 27.55 1.12 -34.54
C THR A 22 28.55 1.82 -33.62
N ASP A 23 29.83 1.61 -33.91
CA ASP A 23 30.99 2.15 -33.20
C ASP A 23 31.16 3.66 -33.41
N SER A 24 31.49 4.40 -32.34
CA SER A 24 32.43 5.55 -32.41
C SER A 24 32.68 6.14 -31.02
N CYS A 25 33.95 6.35 -30.72
CA CYS A 25 34.49 6.92 -29.49
C CYS A 25 34.08 8.38 -29.28
N ILE A 26 33.58 8.72 -28.08
CA ILE A 26 33.65 10.07 -27.51
C ILE A 26 33.73 9.99 -25.98
N ASN A 27 34.87 10.41 -25.42
CA ASN A 27 35.02 10.71 -24.00
C ASN A 27 34.13 11.91 -23.66
N THR A 28 33.03 11.70 -22.95
CA THR A 28 32.27 12.79 -22.33
C THR A 28 31.88 12.35 -20.93
N LYS A 29 32.44 13.02 -19.91
CA LYS A 29 31.97 12.94 -18.53
C LYS A 29 30.53 13.47 -18.51
N GLU A 30 29.55 12.57 -18.59
CA GLU A 30 28.17 12.92 -18.30
C GLU A 30 28.02 13.03 -16.79
N GLU A 31 27.94 14.27 -16.29
CA GLU A 31 27.37 14.51 -14.96
C GLU A 31 25.89 14.13 -15.04
N ILE A 32 25.59 12.89 -14.68
CA ILE A 32 24.23 12.39 -14.51
C ILE A 32 23.63 13.10 -13.30
N SER A 33 23.21 14.35 -13.47
CA SER A 33 22.26 14.99 -12.57
C SER A 33 20.90 14.35 -12.83
N SER A 34 20.75 13.08 -12.45
CA SER A 34 19.45 12.42 -12.42
C SER A 34 18.61 13.18 -11.40
N LYS A 35 17.70 14.03 -11.88
CA LYS A 35 16.65 14.60 -11.04
C LYS A 35 15.84 13.44 -10.48
N VAL A 36 16.19 12.98 -9.29
CA VAL A 36 15.46 11.95 -8.56
C VAL A 36 14.05 12.48 -8.37
N ARG A 37 13.08 11.93 -9.11
CA ARG A 37 11.69 12.29 -8.94
C ARG A 37 11.28 11.86 -7.53
N ALA A 38 10.78 12.81 -6.73
CA ALA A 38 10.32 12.51 -5.39
C ALA A 38 9.29 11.35 -5.41
N PRO A 39 9.39 10.39 -4.49
CA PRO A 39 8.50 9.25 -4.46
C PRO A 39 7.06 9.70 -4.20
N ARG A 40 6.10 9.11 -4.91
CA ARG A 40 4.67 9.35 -4.65
C ARG A 40 4.30 8.72 -3.32
N LEU A 41 3.67 9.52 -2.45
CA LEU A 41 3.21 9.09 -1.14
C LEU A 41 1.79 8.55 -1.21
N TYR A 42 1.55 7.48 -0.48
CA TYR A 42 0.28 6.78 -0.39
C TYR A 42 -0.11 6.61 1.06
N ARG A 43 -1.40 6.80 1.35
CA ARG A 43 -2.01 6.52 2.66
C ARG A 43 -2.45 5.06 2.65
N VAL A 44 -2.11 4.32 3.70
CA VAL A 44 -2.65 2.97 3.94
C VAL A 44 -3.77 3.08 4.95
N LEU A 45 -4.93 2.53 4.58
CA LEU A 45 -6.18 2.67 5.30
C LEU A 45 -6.76 1.30 5.63
N LEU A 46 -7.33 1.18 6.83
CA LEU A 46 -8.19 0.05 7.21
C LEU A 46 -9.66 0.47 7.12
N VAL A 47 -10.51 -0.43 6.63
CA VAL A 47 -11.95 -0.22 6.49
C VAL A 47 -12.67 -1.08 7.51
N ASN A 48 -13.69 -0.49 8.16
CA ASN A 48 -14.51 -1.17 9.14
C ASN A 48 -15.38 -2.26 8.51
N ASP A 49 -15.61 -3.32 9.27
CA ASP A 49 -16.54 -4.40 8.97
C ASP A 49 -17.16 -4.93 10.28
N ASP A 50 -18.23 -5.71 10.18
CA ASP A 50 -18.99 -6.16 11.36
C ASP A 50 -18.46 -7.47 11.99
N TYR A 51 -17.40 -8.07 11.45
CA TYR A 51 -16.95 -9.43 11.81
C TYR A 51 -15.53 -9.49 12.34
N THR A 52 -14.69 -8.48 12.08
CA THR A 52 -13.31 -8.43 12.59
C THR A 52 -13.29 -7.93 14.04
N PRO A 53 -12.73 -8.68 15.01
CA PRO A 53 -12.62 -8.25 16.39
C PRO A 53 -11.76 -6.99 16.58
N MET A 54 -12.13 -6.12 17.51
CA MET A 54 -11.37 -4.90 17.84
C MET A 54 -9.90 -5.20 18.22
N GLU A 55 -9.67 -6.23 19.03
CA GLU A 55 -8.33 -6.65 19.44
C GLU A 55 -7.49 -7.14 18.25
N PHE A 56 -8.11 -7.73 17.22
CA PHE A 56 -7.41 -8.12 16.01
C PHE A 56 -6.91 -6.89 15.25
N VAL A 57 -7.73 -5.85 15.13
CA VAL A 57 -7.35 -4.58 14.50
C VAL A 57 -6.19 -3.91 15.26
N ILE A 58 -6.25 -3.89 16.59
CA ILE A 58 -5.15 -3.38 17.43
C ILE A 58 -3.87 -4.18 17.16
N HIS A 59 -3.94 -5.51 17.13
CA HIS A 59 -2.78 -6.35 16.84
C HIS A 59 -2.19 -6.09 15.45
N VAL A 60 -3.04 -5.89 14.43
CA VAL A 60 -2.61 -5.53 13.07
C VAL A 60 -1.85 -4.19 13.07
N LEU A 61 -2.38 -3.17 13.76
CA LEU A 61 -1.76 -1.85 13.89
C LEU A 61 -0.39 -1.91 14.58
N GLN A 62 -0.27 -2.70 15.64
CA GLN A 62 1.00 -2.88 16.35
C GLN A 62 2.01 -3.67 15.51
N LYS A 63 1.59 -4.78 14.90
CA LYS A 63 2.47 -5.71 14.19
C LYS A 63 3.00 -5.15 12.87
N PHE A 64 2.13 -4.57 12.04
CA PHE A 64 2.50 -4.17 10.68
C PHE A 64 2.76 -2.67 10.53
N PHE A 65 2.21 -1.84 11.43
CA PHE A 65 2.36 -0.38 11.36
C PHE A 65 3.18 0.18 12.52
N HIS A 66 3.65 -0.67 13.44
CA HIS A 66 4.49 -0.32 14.58
C HIS A 66 3.89 0.80 15.43
N LYS A 67 2.56 0.81 15.55
CA LYS A 67 1.86 1.71 16.47
C LYS A 67 2.02 1.19 17.90
N ASP A 68 2.16 2.09 18.84
CA ASP A 68 2.01 1.76 20.26
C ASP A 68 0.55 1.38 20.57
N HIS A 69 0.30 0.84 21.76
CA HIS A 69 -1.02 0.36 22.13
C HIS A 69 -2.09 1.47 22.16
N GLU A 70 -1.78 2.63 22.73
CA GLU A 70 -2.73 3.74 22.86
C GLU A 70 -3.07 4.33 21.48
N SER A 71 -2.06 4.55 20.64
CA SER A 71 -2.27 4.97 19.25
C SER A 71 -3.09 3.94 18.47
N SER A 72 -2.81 2.64 18.65
CA SER A 72 -3.55 1.57 17.98
C SER A 72 -5.01 1.55 18.37
N LYS A 73 -5.30 1.70 19.67
CA LYS A 73 -6.66 1.74 20.19
C LYS A 73 -7.43 2.97 19.68
N SER A 74 -6.77 4.13 19.65
CA SER A 74 -7.35 5.36 19.09
C SER A 74 -7.69 5.22 17.60
N ILE A 75 -6.78 4.67 16.81
CA ILE A 75 -7.01 4.42 15.38
C ILE A 75 -8.12 3.38 15.18
N MET A 76 -8.12 2.29 15.95
CA MET A 76 -9.17 1.26 15.90
C MET A 76 -10.55 1.86 16.19
N LEU A 77 -10.69 2.66 17.25
CA LEU A 77 -11.96 3.33 17.57
C LEU A 77 -12.39 4.29 16.46
N LYS A 78 -11.43 4.97 15.83
CA LYS A 78 -11.71 5.82 14.67
C LYS A 78 -12.27 4.99 13.50
N ILE A 79 -11.66 3.86 13.18
CA ILE A 79 -12.14 2.95 12.13
C ILE A 79 -13.57 2.50 12.46
N HIS A 80 -13.80 2.04 13.69
CA HIS A 80 -15.10 1.54 14.13
C HIS A 80 -16.23 2.58 13.97
N HIS A 81 -15.97 3.84 14.37
CA HIS A 81 -17.00 4.88 14.31
C HIS A 81 -17.11 5.58 12.95
N GLN A 82 -16.02 5.71 12.20
CA GLN A 82 -15.97 6.50 10.95
C GLN A 82 -15.95 5.63 9.68
N GLY A 83 -15.88 4.31 9.83
CA GLY A 83 -15.82 3.37 8.72
C GLY A 83 -14.43 3.20 8.10
N ILE A 84 -13.51 4.14 8.31
CA ILE A 84 -12.16 4.11 7.75
C ILE A 84 -11.15 4.80 8.67
N GLY A 85 -9.91 4.32 8.68
CA GLY A 85 -8.84 4.93 9.47
C GLY A 85 -7.47 4.80 8.82
N GLU A 86 -6.67 5.86 8.96
CA GLU A 86 -5.30 5.90 8.46
C GLU A 86 -4.34 5.19 9.39
N CYS A 87 -3.61 4.22 8.86
CA CYS A 87 -2.58 3.48 9.59
C CYS A 87 -1.20 4.12 9.41
N GLY A 88 -0.95 4.72 8.25
CA GLY A 88 0.29 5.44 7.96
C GLY A 88 0.40 5.90 6.51
N VAL A 89 1.48 6.63 6.21
CA VAL A 89 1.80 7.15 4.89
C VAL A 89 3.17 6.62 4.46
N TYR A 90 3.24 6.05 3.26
CA TYR A 90 4.43 5.37 2.76
C TYR A 90 4.64 5.66 1.27
N ALA A 91 5.84 5.37 0.75
CA ALA A 91 6.03 5.26 -0.69
C ALA A 91 5.21 4.08 -1.25
N TYR A 92 4.84 4.15 -2.53
CA TYR A 92 3.99 3.16 -3.20
C TYR A 92 4.36 1.70 -2.89
N GLU A 93 5.62 1.31 -3.10
CA GLU A 93 6.07 -0.09 -2.92
C GLU A 93 5.90 -0.58 -1.48
N ILE A 94 6.16 0.29 -0.51
CA ILE A 94 5.99 -0.02 0.92
C ILE A 94 4.51 -0.10 1.27
N ALA A 95 3.68 0.81 0.74
CA ALA A 95 2.23 0.79 0.95
C ALA A 95 1.62 -0.50 0.41
N GLU A 96 1.96 -0.89 -0.83
CA GLU A 96 1.49 -2.11 -1.49
C GLU A 96 1.89 -3.36 -0.70
N MET A 97 3.15 -3.43 -0.25
CA MET A 97 3.62 -4.54 0.58
C MET A 97 2.83 -4.63 1.90
N LYS A 98 2.63 -3.52 2.60
CA LYS A 98 1.88 -3.49 3.87
C LYS A 98 0.42 -3.90 3.68
N VAL A 99 -0.23 -3.41 2.62
CA VAL A 99 -1.59 -3.84 2.26
C VAL A 99 -1.64 -5.35 2.07
N ASN A 100 -0.75 -5.91 1.26
CA ASN A 100 -0.71 -7.36 1.00
C ASN A 100 -0.44 -8.18 2.27
N GLN A 101 0.46 -7.73 3.13
CA GLN A 101 0.76 -8.40 4.41
C GLN A 101 -0.47 -8.45 5.33
N VAL A 102 -1.17 -7.32 5.49
CA VAL A 102 -2.36 -7.23 6.34
C VAL A 102 -3.50 -8.07 5.77
N MET A 103 -3.74 -7.99 4.47
CA MET A 103 -4.79 -8.77 3.80
C MET A 103 -4.56 -10.27 3.94
N ASN A 104 -3.32 -10.74 3.73
CA ASN A 104 -2.98 -12.14 3.88
C ASN A 104 -3.11 -12.61 5.33
N TYR A 105 -2.64 -11.81 6.29
CA TYR A 105 -2.75 -12.13 7.70
C TYR A 105 -4.22 -12.19 8.16
N SER A 106 -5.06 -11.28 7.69
CA SER A 106 -6.51 -11.26 8.00
C SER A 106 -7.20 -12.51 7.49
N ARG A 107 -6.93 -12.91 6.23
CA ARG A 107 -7.45 -14.16 5.66
C ARG A 107 -7.01 -15.40 6.43
N GLN A 108 -5.74 -15.49 6.81
CA GLN A 108 -5.20 -16.61 7.60
C GLN A 108 -5.88 -16.74 8.97
N ASN A 109 -6.32 -15.63 9.55
CA ASN A 109 -7.05 -15.58 10.82
C ASN A 109 -8.58 -15.53 10.63
N GLN A 110 -9.08 -15.78 9.41
CA GLN A 110 -10.51 -15.85 9.10
C GLN A 110 -11.28 -14.55 9.37
N HIS A 111 -10.63 -13.40 9.17
CA HIS A 111 -11.25 -12.09 9.28
C HIS A 111 -11.38 -11.40 7.91
N PRO A 112 -12.54 -10.77 7.60
CA PRO A 112 -12.76 -10.11 6.32
C PRO A 112 -12.12 -8.70 6.22
N LEU A 113 -11.34 -8.29 7.24
CA LEU A 113 -10.68 -6.99 7.34
C LEU A 113 -10.06 -6.53 6.00
N GLN A 114 -10.51 -5.37 5.52
CA GLN A 114 -9.99 -4.77 4.30
C GLN A 114 -8.91 -3.73 4.61
N CYS A 115 -7.84 -3.77 3.82
CA CYS A 115 -6.75 -2.81 3.83
C CYS A 115 -6.56 -2.28 2.41
N ILE A 116 -6.56 -0.96 2.23
CA ILE A 116 -6.42 -0.30 0.93
C ILE A 116 -5.34 0.76 0.98
N MET A 117 -4.88 1.21 -0.19
CA MET A 117 -4.01 2.36 -0.33
C MET A 117 -4.58 3.39 -1.29
N GLU A 118 -4.42 4.68 -0.97
CA GLU A 118 -4.83 5.80 -1.81
C GLU A 118 -3.69 6.80 -1.97
N HIS A 119 -3.65 7.50 -3.10
CA HIS A 119 -2.68 8.57 -3.33
C HIS A 119 -2.94 9.73 -2.35
N LYS A 120 -1.87 10.26 -1.74
CA LYS A 120 -1.98 11.39 -0.81
C LYS A 120 -2.05 12.75 -1.53
#